data_AF-A0A392TLI5-F1
#
_entry.id   AF-A0A392TLI5-F1
#
_cell.length_a   1.000
_cell.length_b   1.000
_cell.length_c   1.000
_cell.angle_alpha   90.00
_cell.angle_beta   90.00
_cell.angle_gamma   90.00
#
_symmetry.space_group_name_H-M   'P 1'
#
loop_
_entity.id
_entity.type
_entity.pdbx_description
1 polymer ?
#
loop_
_entity_poly.entity_id
_entity_poly.type
_entity_poly.pdbx_seq_one_letter_code
_entity_poly.pdbx_strand_id
1 'polypeptide(L)' 'FSDHKSLKYLFDQKELNMRQKRWMETLKDFDFTLEYHPGKENVVADALSRKSVSACSAVMASQHELWRCFEICTLR' A
#
# COMPACT_ATOMS: atom_id res chain seq x y z
N PHE A 1 0.16 -9.86 -2.28
CA PHE A 1 0.00 -10.17 -3.71
C PHE A 1 0.32 -8.95 -4.57
N SER A 2 1.08 -9.13 -5.65
CA SER A 2 1.37 -8.08 -6.63
C SER A 2 1.43 -8.66 -8.05
N ASP A 3 0.92 -7.91 -9.03
CA ASP A 3 1.05 -8.22 -10.45
C ASP A 3 2.37 -7.77 -11.07
N HIS A 4 3.22 -7.13 -10.28
CA HIS A 4 4.51 -6.66 -10.73
C HIS A 4 5.58 -7.74 -10.55
N LYS A 5 5.83 -8.49 -11.63
CA LYS A 5 6.75 -9.64 -11.65
C LYS A 5 8.18 -9.32 -11.17
N SER A 6 8.67 -8.09 -11.38
CA SER A 6 10.01 -7.67 -10.95
C SER A 6 10.17 -7.63 -9.43
N LEU A 7 9.08 -7.39 -8.68
CA LEU A 7 9.11 -7.31 -7.22
C LEU A 7 9.40 -8.67 -6.57
N LYS A 8 9.28 -9.78 -7.31
CA LYS A 8 9.67 -11.11 -6.84
C LYS A 8 11.12 -11.14 -6.34
N TYR A 9 12.00 -10.33 -6.95
CA TYR A 9 13.43 -10.31 -6.64
C TYR A 9 13.81 -9.19 -5.65
N LEU A 10 12.83 -8.51 -5.05
CA LEU A 10 13.07 -7.35 -4.18
C LEU A 10 13.96 -7.70 -2.97
N PHE A 11 13.82 -8.90 -2.43
CA PHE A 11 14.59 -9.38 -1.27
C PHE A 11 15.94 -10.00 -1.64
N ASP A 12 16.07 -10.53 -2.86
CA ASP A 12 17.28 -11.24 -3.33
C ASP A 12 18.30 -10.30 -3.99
N GLN A 13 17.88 -9.10 -4.35
CA GLN A 13 18.70 -8.16 -5.11
C GLN A 13 19.80 -7.53 -4.25
N LYS A 14 21.08 -7.77 -4.62
CA LYS A 14 22.26 -7.22 -3.92
C LYS A 14 22.30 -5.69 -3.86
N GLU A 15 21.92 -5.03 -4.94
CA GLU A 15 21.99 -3.57 -5.06
C GLU A 15 20.60 -2.99 -5.32
N LEU A 16 20.03 -2.38 -4.28
CA LEU A 16 18.77 -1.66 -4.35
C LEU A 16 19.01 -0.16 -4.57
N ASN A 17 18.15 0.46 -5.39
CA ASN A 17 18.13 1.92 -5.53
C ASN A 17 17.72 2.57 -4.19
N MET A 18 18.15 3.81 -3.93
CA MET A 18 17.85 4.56 -2.70
C MET A 18 16.34 4.61 -2.38
N ARG A 19 15.48 4.71 -3.41
CA ARG A 19 14.02 4.63 -3.21
C ARG A 19 13.61 3.25 -2.67
N GLN A 20 14.11 2.17 -3.26
CA GLN A 20 13.80 0.80 -2.81
C GLN A 20 14.33 0.56 -1.39
N LYS A 21 15.53 1.07 -1.04
CA LYS A 21 16.07 0.97 0.32
C LYS A 21 15.17 1.62 1.36
N ARG A 22 14.67 2.83 1.10
CA ARG A 22 13.69 3.50 1.99
C ARG A 22 12.43 2.67 2.16
N TRP A 23 11.89 2.10 1.07
CA TRP A 23 10.73 1.23 1.16
C TRP A 23 11.04 -0.06 1.93
N MET A 24 12.22 -0.65 1.77
CA MET A 24 12.64 -1.83 2.53
C MET A 24 12.72 -1.56 4.03
N GLU A 25 13.19 -0.38 4.43
CA GLU A 25 13.20 0.03 5.84
C GLU A 25 11.80 0.08 6.44
N THR A 26 10.79 0.51 5.68
CA THR A 26 9.39 0.49 6.12
C THR A 26 8.82 -0.93 6.12
N LEU A 27 9.11 -1.71 5.08
CA LEU A 27 8.54 -3.04 4.89
C LEU A 27 9.04 -4.06 5.90
N LYS A 28 10.26 -3.91 6.43
CA LYS A 28 10.83 -4.86 7.42
C LYS A 28 9.99 -4.98 8.70
N ASP A 29 9.19 -3.97 9.03
CA ASP A 29 8.39 -3.93 10.25
C ASP A 29 7.05 -4.69 10.09
N PHE A 30 6.74 -5.13 8.86
CA PHE A 30 5.52 -5.88 8.55
C PHE A 30 5.85 -7.35 8.32
N ASP A 31 5.04 -8.24 8.89
CA ASP A 31 5.07 -9.67 8.57
C ASP A 31 4.19 -9.93 7.34
N PHE A 32 4.81 -10.04 6.16
CA PHE A 32 4.10 -10.31 4.91
C PHE A 32 4.91 -11.20 3.98
N THR A 33 4.20 -11.93 3.13
CA THR A 33 4.78 -12.68 2.01
C THR A 33 4.43 -11.98 0.69
N LEU A 34 5.43 -11.80 -0.15
CA LEU A 34 5.24 -11.20 -1.47
C LEU A 34 5.06 -12.28 -2.53
N GLU A 35 3.81 -12.48 -2.94
CA GLU A 35 3.44 -13.45 -3.97
C GLU A 35 3.00 -12.76 -5.27
N TYR A 36 3.40 -13.35 -6.40
CA TYR A 36 2.98 -12.88 -7.71
C TYR A 36 1.52 -13.29 -7.97
N HIS A 37 0.71 -12.33 -8.37
CA HIS A 37 -0.69 -12.52 -8.73
C HIS A 37 -0.95 -11.95 -10.11
N PRO A 38 -1.40 -12.72 -11.10
CA PRO A 38 -1.62 -12.22 -12.45
C PRO A 38 -2.53 -10.99 -12.47
N GLY A 39 -2.17 -9.96 -13.24
CA GLY A 39 -2.95 -8.71 -13.31
C GLY A 39 -4.42 -8.91 -13.71
N LYS A 40 -4.72 -9.96 -14.50
CA LYS A 40 -6.09 -10.34 -14.86
C LYS A 40 -6.95 -10.74 -13.65
N GLU A 41 -6.33 -11.24 -12.59
CA GLU A 41 -6.99 -11.63 -11.35
C GLU A 41 -6.89 -10.52 -10.29
N ASN A 42 -6.07 -9.49 -10.53
CA ASN A 42 -5.89 -8.34 -9.65
C ASN A 42 -6.96 -7.25 -9.88
N VAL A 43 -8.15 -7.63 -10.34
CA VAL A 43 -9.21 -6.72 -10.81
C VAL A 43 -9.69 -5.78 -9.71
N VAL A 44 -9.77 -6.26 -8.46
CA VAL A 44 -10.22 -5.45 -7.33
C VAL A 44 -9.20 -4.36 -7.02
N ALA A 45 -7.92 -4.69 -6.92
CA ALA A 45 -6.87 -3.70 -6.64
C ALA A 45 -6.69 -2.72 -7.80
N ASP A 46 -6.81 -3.18 -9.06
CA ASP A 46 -6.79 -2.35 -10.26
C ASP A 46 -7.98 -1.38 -10.31
N ALA A 47 -9.20 -1.85 -9.98
CA ALA A 47 -10.37 -1.00 -9.90
C ALA A 47 -10.26 0.06 -8.80
N LEU A 48 -9.64 -0.26 -7.67
CA LEU A 48 -9.39 0.68 -6.57
C LEU A 48 -8.29 1.70 -6.92
N SER A 49 -7.20 1.26 -7.54
CA SER A 49 -6.07 2.13 -7.89
C SER A 49 -6.42 3.14 -8.98
N ARG A 50 -7.36 2.79 -9.87
CA ARG A 50 -7.87 3.66 -10.94
C ARG A 50 -8.91 4.67 -10.49
N LYS A 51 -9.38 4.62 -9.23
CA LYS A 51 -10.26 5.68 -8.71
C LYS A 51 -9.44 6.98 -8.59
N SER A 52 -9.88 8.02 -9.30
CA SER A 52 -9.20 9.31 -9.34
C SER A 52 -9.06 9.90 -7.94
N VAL A 53 -7.96 10.62 -7.71
CA VAL A 53 -7.71 11.38 -6.47
C VAL A 53 -8.88 12.32 -6.14
N SER A 54 -9.65 12.78 -7.13
CA SER A 54 -10.86 13.59 -6.94
C SER A 54 -12.04 12.84 -6.30
N ALA A 55 -12.16 11.53 -6.55
CA ALA A 55 -13.18 10.71 -5.90
C ALA A 55 -12.73 10.26 -4.50
N CYS A 56 -11.43 9.99 -4.32
CA CYS A 56 -10.86 9.64 -3.03
C CYS A 56 -10.69 10.85 -2.10
N SER A 57 -10.48 12.08 -2.60
CA SER A 57 -10.31 13.26 -1.74
C SER A 57 -11.55 13.57 -0.90
N ALA A 58 -12.74 13.38 -1.45
CA ALA A 58 -14.00 13.51 -0.71
C ALA A 58 -14.14 12.44 0.39
N VAL A 59 -13.69 11.21 0.13
CA VAL A 59 -13.73 10.10 1.09
C VAL A 59 -12.60 10.21 2.14
N MET A 60 -11.43 10.71 1.76
CA MET A 60 -10.33 10.94 2.69
C MET A 60 -10.60 12.12 3.62
N ALA A 61 -11.29 13.16 3.15
CA ALA A 61 -11.75 14.27 3.98
C ALA A 61 -12.70 13.78 5.09
N SER A 62 -13.63 12.88 4.78
CA SER A 62 -14.52 12.30 5.79
C SER A 62 -13.83 11.27 6.70
N GLN A 63 -12.84 10.51 6.20
CA GLN A 63 -12.05 9.60 7.03
C GLN A 63 -11.14 10.33 8.03
N HIS A 64 -10.61 11.50 7.70
CA HIS A 64 -9.82 12.30 8.63
C HIS A 64 -10.66 12.83 9.81
N GLU A 65 -11.93 13.16 9.57
CA GLU A 65 -12.88 13.48 10.65
C GLU A 65 -13.18 12.26 11.53
N LEU A 66 -13.38 11.08 10.93
CA LEU A 66 -13.56 9.83 11.67
C LEU A 66 -12.33 9.41 12.48
N TRP A 67 -11.12 9.60 11.94
CA TRP A 67 -9.87 9.34 12.64
C TRP A 67 -9.67 10.30 13.83
N ARG A 68 -9.97 11.60 13.65
CA ARG A 68 -10.00 12.56 14.77
C ARG A 68 -11.02 12.18 15.82
N CYS A 69 -12.23 11.76 15.43
CA CYS A 69 -13.24 11.28 16.38
C CYS A 69 -12.80 10.01 17.10
N PHE A 70 -12.08 9.10 16.43
CA PHE A 70 -11.52 7.91 17.05
C PHE A 70 -10.42 8.28 18.05
N GLU A 71 -9.51 9.19 17.71
CA GLU A 71 -8.46 9.70 18.60
C GLU A 71 -9.03 10.43 19.83
N ILE A 72 -10.08 11.24 19.64
CA ILE A 72 -10.81 11.93 20.72
C ILE A 72 -11.58 10.93 21.62
N CYS A 73 -12.15 9.87 21.06
CA CYS A 73 -12.95 8.89 21.81
C CYS A 73 -12.12 7.78 22.46
N THR A 74 -10.87 7.54 22.03
CA THR A 74 -9.99 6.49 22.58
C THR A 74 -8.92 7.01 23.55
N LEU A 75 -8.73 8.34 23.65
CA LEU A 75 -7.89 8.98 24.67
C LEU A 75 -8.70 9.51 25.88
N ARG A 76 -9.64 8.71 26.37
CA ARG A 76 -10.23 8.88 27.71
C ARG A 76 -10.23 7.57 28.47
#